data_AF-A0A9N9C0F9-F1
#
_entry.id   AF-A0A9N9C0F9-F1
#
_cell.length_a   1.000
_cell.length_b   1.000
_cell.length_c   1.000
_cell.angle_alpha   90.00
_cell.angle_beta   90.00
_cell.angle_gamma   90.00
#
_symmetry.space_group_name_H-M   'P 1'
#
loop_
_entity.id
_entity.type
_entity.pdbx_description
1 polymer ?
#
loop_
_entity_poly.entity_id
_entity_poly.type
_entity_poly.pdbx_seq_one_letter_code
_entity_poly.pdbx_strand_id
1 'polypeptide(L)'
;MDAQTCNKARQSFIDAGALLSKIFKFPQKITVVAEFADLCKTLGGCTADSTIVGAAGPSRFFSMKGEDGAVRLYPQVLTKFANPTGPVPFDTHDIIASFNSKLAPQFFFPGDENIKSNQIDFVGVIAHEFCHGLGFFSSWEPSGVDNVVTPAIIIDSTNKLRVRETIFDQFLIRTADGKKLSDFTAAFEKAIDGQTFTTNAALASIIEQTASDNQITTTTDFITANAVGFLPKGKTDTEDA
;
A
#
# COMPACT_ATOMS: atom_id res chain seq x y z
N MET A 1 -0.08 -21.20 19.79
CA MET A 1 -0.05 -19.90 20.50
C MET A 1 -0.90 -20.02 21.74
N ASP A 2 -0.43 -19.52 22.89
CA ASP A 2 -1.18 -19.56 24.14
C ASP A 2 -2.23 -18.44 24.23
N ALA A 3 -3.15 -18.57 25.18
CA ALA A 3 -4.27 -17.64 25.35
C ALA A 3 -3.83 -16.23 25.82
N GLN A 4 -2.74 -16.13 26.57
CA GLN A 4 -2.24 -14.84 27.09
C GLN A 4 -1.69 -13.99 25.94
N THR A 5 -0.87 -14.58 25.08
CA THR A 5 -0.33 -13.93 23.88
C THR A 5 -1.46 -13.49 22.93
N CYS A 6 -2.47 -14.34 22.75
CA CYS A 6 -3.64 -13.99 21.93
C CYS A 6 -4.43 -12.79 22.49
N ASN A 7 -4.64 -12.74 23.81
CA ASN A 7 -5.32 -11.63 24.45
C ASN A 7 -4.54 -10.31 24.34
N LYS A 8 -3.21 -10.37 24.48
CA LYS A 8 -2.33 -9.22 24.27
C LYS A 8 -2.44 -8.69 22.83
N ALA A 9 -2.35 -9.57 21.84
CA ALA A 9 -2.52 -9.19 20.43
C ALA A 9 -3.91 -8.57 20.18
N ARG A 10 -4.97 -9.16 20.72
CA ARG A 10 -6.33 -8.61 20.66
C ARG A 10 -6.41 -7.20 21.24
N GLN A 11 -5.78 -6.97 22.39
CA GLN A 11 -5.76 -5.65 23.00
C GLN A 11 -4.98 -4.65 22.14
N SER A 12 -3.85 -5.05 21.55
CA SER A 12 -3.08 -4.22 20.62
C SER A 12 -3.90 -3.77 19.41
N PHE A 13 -4.77 -4.62 18.86
CA PHE A 13 -5.69 -4.22 17.79
C PHE A 13 -6.67 -3.13 18.23
N ILE A 14 -7.21 -3.24 19.44
CA ILE A 14 -8.11 -2.24 20.03
C ILE A 14 -7.36 -0.93 20.23
N ASP A 15 -6.14 -0.99 20.77
CA ASP A 15 -5.32 0.18 21.07
C ASP A 15 -4.87 0.91 19.79
N ALA A 16 -4.49 0.17 18.74
CA ALA A 16 -4.17 0.74 17.44
C ALA A 16 -5.38 1.45 16.81
N GLY A 17 -6.57 0.84 16.87
CA GLY A 17 -7.81 1.48 16.41
C GLY A 17 -8.13 2.76 17.20
N ALA A 18 -7.94 2.74 18.53
CA ALA A 18 -8.12 3.90 19.38
C ALA A 18 -7.07 5.00 19.08
N LEU A 19 -5.83 4.63 18.79
CA LEU A 19 -4.77 5.55 18.38
C LEU A 19 -5.14 6.27 17.08
N LEU A 20 -5.50 5.53 16.03
CA LEU A 20 -5.88 6.11 14.73
C LEU A 20 -7.14 6.98 14.84
N SER A 21 -8.10 6.61 15.70
CA SER A 21 -9.32 7.39 15.94
C SER A 21 -9.09 8.72 16.65
N LYS A 22 -7.92 8.93 17.28
CA LYS A 22 -7.52 10.24 17.83
C LYS A 22 -6.99 11.18 16.75
N ILE A 23 -6.48 10.63 15.65
CA ILE A 23 -5.83 11.37 14.57
C ILE A 23 -6.85 11.67 13.45
N PHE A 24 -7.60 10.66 13.04
CA PHE A 24 -8.54 10.74 11.92
C PHE A 24 -9.99 10.87 12.41
N LYS A 25 -10.76 11.71 11.72
CA LYS A 25 -12.21 11.81 11.89
C LYS A 25 -12.90 10.90 10.88
N PHE A 26 -13.31 9.73 11.31
CA PHE A 26 -14.02 8.79 10.45
C PHE A 26 -15.53 9.10 10.44
N PRO A 27 -16.14 9.42 9.28
CA PRO A 27 -17.58 9.70 9.20
C PRO A 27 -18.44 8.45 9.36
N GLN A 28 -17.84 7.26 9.24
CA GLN A 28 -18.50 5.98 9.43
C GLN A 28 -17.55 4.99 10.11
N LYS A 29 -18.13 3.95 10.72
CA LYS A 29 -17.37 2.85 11.29
C LYS A 29 -16.61 2.10 10.19
N ILE A 30 -15.32 1.90 10.44
CA ILE A 30 -14.45 1.01 9.67
C ILE A 30 -14.44 -0.35 10.34
N THR A 31 -14.60 -1.40 9.55
CA THR A 31 -14.59 -2.79 9.99
C THR A 31 -13.31 -3.46 9.50
N VAL A 32 -12.62 -4.15 10.39
CA VAL A 32 -11.35 -4.82 10.09
C VAL A 32 -11.51 -6.29 10.43
N VAL A 33 -11.09 -7.15 9.52
CA VAL A 33 -10.81 -8.56 9.81
C VAL A 33 -9.30 -8.71 9.92
N ALA A 34 -8.83 -9.14 11.08
CA ALA A 34 -7.41 -9.31 11.35
C ALA A 34 -7.12 -10.73 11.84
N GLU A 35 -6.04 -11.32 11.32
CA GLU A 35 -5.50 -12.57 11.83
C GLU A 35 -4.13 -12.37 12.48
N PHE A 36 -3.89 -13.12 13.55
CA PHE A 36 -2.58 -13.22 14.20
C PHE A 36 -2.18 -14.69 14.19
N ALA A 37 -1.39 -15.06 13.19
CA ALA A 37 -1.11 -16.45 12.85
C ALA A 37 0.34 -16.64 12.39
N ASP A 38 0.81 -17.89 12.34
CA ASP A 38 2.16 -18.22 11.91
C ASP A 38 2.27 -18.04 10.38
N LEU A 39 2.51 -16.80 9.95
CA LEU A 39 2.56 -16.44 8.52
C LEU A 39 3.71 -17.14 7.79
N CYS A 40 4.73 -17.59 8.52
CA CYS A 40 5.79 -18.41 7.95
C CYS A 40 5.27 -19.76 7.47
N LYS A 41 4.27 -20.33 8.15
CA LYS A 41 3.63 -21.57 7.74
C LYS A 41 2.55 -21.35 6.69
N THR A 42 1.76 -20.30 6.82
CA THR A 42 0.61 -20.08 5.93
C THR A 42 1.01 -19.49 4.58
N LEU A 43 2.05 -18.65 4.53
CA LEU A 43 2.50 -17.97 3.31
C LEU A 43 3.87 -18.46 2.80
N GLY A 44 4.58 -19.30 3.57
CA GLY A 44 5.89 -19.83 3.17
C GLY A 44 7.02 -18.77 3.07
N GLY A 45 6.80 -17.57 3.61
CA GLY A 45 7.60 -16.37 3.31
C GLY A 45 8.60 -15.95 4.38
N CYS A 46 9.08 -16.85 5.23
CA CYS A 46 10.11 -16.52 6.22
C CYS A 46 11.43 -17.21 5.89
N THR A 47 12.36 -16.43 5.35
CA THR A 47 13.75 -16.84 5.08
C THR A 47 14.66 -16.36 6.23
N ALA A 48 15.96 -16.69 6.14
CA ALA A 48 16.93 -16.17 7.11
C ALA A 48 17.04 -14.64 7.06
N ASP A 49 16.81 -14.04 5.89
CA ASP A 49 17.05 -12.62 5.62
C ASP A 49 15.77 -11.79 5.53
N SER A 50 14.60 -12.42 5.54
CA SER A 50 13.32 -11.73 5.44
C SER A 50 12.23 -12.49 6.20
N THR A 51 11.51 -11.77 7.06
CA THR A 51 10.34 -12.30 7.77
C THR A 51 9.24 -11.26 7.73
N ILE A 52 8.09 -11.65 7.20
CA ILE A 52 6.88 -10.81 7.18
C ILE A 52 6.47 -10.55 8.63
N VAL A 53 6.36 -9.26 9.00
CA VAL A 53 5.93 -8.84 10.35
C VAL A 53 4.41 -8.71 10.38
N GLY A 54 3.86 -8.01 9.40
CA GLY A 54 2.44 -7.88 9.14
C GLY A 54 2.21 -7.47 7.69
N ALA A 55 0.94 -7.50 7.30
CA ALA A 55 0.45 -6.96 6.04
C ALA A 55 -1.01 -6.57 6.22
N ALA A 56 -1.42 -5.42 5.72
CA ALA A 56 -2.83 -5.12 5.55
C ALA A 56 -3.10 -4.33 4.27
N GLY A 57 -4.34 -4.44 3.81
CA GLY A 57 -4.80 -3.69 2.65
C GLY A 57 -6.32 -3.54 2.66
N PRO A 58 -6.84 -2.67 1.77
CA PRO A 58 -8.27 -2.55 1.58
C PRO A 58 -8.86 -3.89 1.16
N SER A 59 -10.02 -4.25 1.71
CA SER A 59 -10.72 -5.48 1.28
C SER A 59 -11.11 -5.42 -0.20
N ARG A 60 -11.30 -4.21 -0.72
CA ARG A 60 -11.70 -3.97 -2.11
C ARG A 60 -11.24 -2.62 -2.62
N PHE A 61 -11.02 -2.57 -3.94
CA PHE A 61 -10.82 -1.35 -4.70
C PHE A 61 -11.97 -1.06 -5.66
N PHE A 62 -12.20 0.22 -5.90
CA PHE A 62 -13.14 0.74 -6.87
C PHE A 62 -12.38 1.60 -7.87
N SER A 63 -12.53 1.34 -9.16
CA SER A 63 -11.99 2.22 -10.20
C SER A 63 -12.91 3.43 -10.34
N MET A 64 -12.40 4.62 -10.03
CA MET A 64 -13.16 5.87 -10.12
C MET A 64 -12.33 6.94 -10.81
N LYS A 65 -13.02 7.84 -11.51
CA LYS A 65 -12.41 8.99 -12.17
C LYS A 65 -12.16 10.10 -11.14
N GLY A 66 -10.92 10.57 -11.05
CA GLY A 66 -10.53 11.71 -10.22
C GLY A 66 -10.95 13.06 -10.83
N GLU A 67 -10.73 14.14 -10.06
CA GLU A 67 -11.02 15.52 -10.49
C GLU A 67 -10.21 15.94 -11.72
N ASP A 68 -8.98 15.41 -11.86
CA ASP A 68 -8.08 15.60 -13.01
C ASP A 68 -8.43 14.70 -14.21
N GLY A 69 -9.42 13.83 -14.07
CA GLY A 69 -9.90 12.94 -15.11
C GLY A 69 -9.16 11.60 -15.22
N ALA A 70 -8.11 11.35 -14.43
CA ALA A 70 -7.44 10.06 -14.39
C ALA A 70 -8.29 9.02 -13.65
N VAL A 71 -8.21 7.75 -14.07
CA VAL A 71 -8.93 6.64 -13.41
C VAL A 71 -8.00 5.98 -12.40
N ARG A 72 -8.36 6.03 -11.11
CA ARG A 72 -7.54 5.51 -10.02
C ARG A 72 -8.27 4.46 -9.21
N LEU A 73 -7.52 3.64 -8.47
CA LEU A 73 -8.04 2.70 -7.49
C LEU A 73 -8.31 3.41 -6.17
N TYR A 74 -9.59 3.45 -5.79
CA TYR A 74 -10.04 3.98 -4.51
C TYR A 74 -10.30 2.80 -3.56
N PRO A 75 -9.66 2.78 -2.38
CA PRO A 75 -10.00 1.86 -1.30
C PRO A 75 -11.48 1.90 -0.97
N GLN A 76 -12.04 0.77 -0.54
CA GLN A 76 -13.43 0.69 -0.08
C GLN A 76 -13.74 1.73 0.99
N VAL A 77 -12.86 1.93 1.98
CA VAL A 77 -13.03 2.91 3.06
C VAL A 77 -13.31 4.31 2.50
N LEU A 78 -12.48 4.79 1.58
CA LEU A 78 -12.62 6.11 0.97
C LEU A 78 -13.88 6.20 0.10
N THR A 79 -14.16 5.13 -0.66
CA THR A 79 -15.36 5.06 -1.52
C THR A 79 -16.64 5.13 -0.69
N LYS A 80 -16.69 4.41 0.43
CA LYS A 80 -17.82 4.38 1.38
C LYS A 80 -18.03 5.73 2.07
N PHE A 81 -16.97 6.48 2.34
CA PHE A 81 -17.06 7.82 2.89
C PHE A 81 -17.61 8.83 1.88
N ALA A 82 -17.21 8.73 0.61
CA ALA A 82 -17.68 9.62 -0.45
C ALA A 82 -19.11 9.28 -0.92
N ASN A 83 -19.44 7.99 -1.03
CA ASN A 83 -20.73 7.49 -1.47
C ASN A 83 -21.16 6.25 -0.64
N PRO A 84 -21.87 6.46 0.48
CA PRO A 84 -22.23 5.38 1.41
C PRO A 84 -23.15 4.31 0.82
N THR A 85 -23.87 4.61 -0.26
CA THR A 85 -24.72 3.63 -0.95
C THR A 85 -23.96 2.85 -2.03
N GLY A 86 -22.75 3.28 -2.37
CA GLY A 86 -21.87 2.67 -3.35
C GLY A 86 -22.42 2.66 -4.79
N PRO A 87 -21.55 2.46 -5.80
CA PRO A 87 -22.01 2.09 -7.14
C PRO A 87 -22.37 0.59 -7.24
N VAL A 88 -21.80 -0.22 -6.33
CA VAL A 88 -22.06 -1.65 -6.12
C VAL A 88 -21.92 -1.96 -4.62
N PRO A 89 -22.44 -3.10 -4.12
CA PRO A 89 -22.34 -3.44 -2.71
C PRO A 89 -20.88 -3.52 -2.23
N PHE A 90 -20.63 -2.98 -1.04
CA PHE A 90 -19.36 -3.10 -0.32
C PHE A 90 -19.19 -4.51 0.27
N ASP A 91 -17.94 -4.90 0.48
CA ASP A 91 -17.64 -6.10 1.26
C ASP A 91 -17.97 -5.89 2.75
N THR A 92 -18.15 -7.00 3.47
CA THR A 92 -18.53 -7.01 4.88
C THR A 92 -17.47 -6.44 5.81
N HIS A 93 -16.21 -6.43 5.36
CA HIS A 93 -15.07 -5.82 6.03
C HIS A 93 -14.46 -4.76 5.11
N ASP A 94 -13.89 -3.72 5.69
CA ASP A 94 -13.25 -2.63 4.95
C ASP A 94 -11.73 -2.85 4.80
N ILE A 95 -11.10 -3.51 5.77
CA ILE A 95 -9.67 -3.83 5.81
C ILE A 95 -9.49 -5.32 6.13
N ILE A 96 -8.57 -5.98 5.41
CA ILE A 96 -8.05 -7.30 5.74
C ILE A 96 -6.61 -7.12 6.21
N ALA A 97 -6.25 -7.76 7.32
CA ALA A 97 -4.93 -7.66 7.90
C ALA A 97 -4.43 -9.00 8.47
N SER A 98 -3.13 -9.24 8.35
CA SER A 98 -2.48 -10.46 8.81
C SER A 98 -1.18 -10.11 9.52
N PHE A 99 -0.93 -10.69 10.70
CA PHE A 99 0.25 -10.43 11.52
C PHE A 99 0.93 -11.72 11.96
N ASN A 100 2.25 -11.73 11.94
CA ASN A 100 3.02 -12.96 12.11
C ASN A 100 3.23 -13.33 13.57
N SER A 101 2.46 -14.31 14.06
CA SER A 101 2.56 -14.80 15.43
C SER A 101 3.87 -15.51 15.73
N LYS A 102 4.67 -15.92 14.72
CA LYS A 102 6.02 -16.46 14.97
C LYS A 102 6.93 -15.43 15.63
N LEU A 103 6.68 -14.15 15.38
CA LEU A 103 7.41 -13.02 15.97
C LEU A 103 6.88 -12.62 17.35
N ALA A 104 5.88 -13.31 17.91
CA ALA A 104 5.34 -12.98 19.24
C ALA A 104 6.42 -12.78 20.34
N PRO A 105 7.51 -13.57 20.41
CA PRO A 105 8.57 -13.32 21.40
C PRO A 105 9.38 -12.03 21.18
N GLN A 106 9.32 -11.46 19.98
CA GLN A 106 10.01 -10.21 19.59
C GLN A 106 9.07 -9.00 19.65
N PHE A 107 7.77 -9.22 19.77
CA PHE A 107 6.83 -8.13 19.96
C PHE A 107 6.85 -7.61 21.39
N PHE A 108 6.69 -6.29 21.49
CA PHE A 108 6.29 -5.61 22.69
C PHE A 108 4.78 -5.39 22.63
N PHE A 109 4.07 -5.86 23.66
CA PHE A 109 2.63 -5.70 23.79
C PHE A 109 2.29 -4.71 24.91
N PRO A 110 1.15 -4.01 24.82
CA PRO A 110 0.61 -3.24 25.94
C PRO A 110 0.51 -4.08 27.21
N GLY A 111 1.06 -3.56 28.31
CA GLY A 111 1.11 -4.24 29.61
C GLY A 111 2.34 -5.14 29.82
N ASP A 112 3.24 -5.26 28.85
CA ASP A 112 4.61 -5.68 29.11
C ASP A 112 5.36 -4.60 29.93
N GLU A 113 6.59 -4.89 30.37
CA GLU A 113 7.45 -3.92 31.06
C GLU A 113 7.92 -2.81 30.08
N ASN A 114 9.18 -2.38 30.13
CA ASN A 114 9.69 -1.44 29.15
C ASN A 114 10.03 -2.18 27.84
N ILE A 115 9.70 -1.58 26.70
CA ILE A 115 10.14 -2.06 25.39
C ILE A 115 11.68 -2.10 25.35
N LYS A 116 12.22 -3.24 24.92
CA LYS A 116 13.67 -3.42 24.74
C LYS A 116 14.10 -2.97 23.35
N SER A 117 15.37 -2.63 23.19
CA SER A 117 15.93 -2.18 21.90
C SER A 117 15.84 -3.22 20.77
N ASN A 118 15.62 -4.49 21.10
CA ASN A 118 15.46 -5.59 20.16
C ASN A 118 14.00 -6.04 19.98
N GLN A 119 13.04 -5.32 20.55
CA GLN A 119 11.61 -5.61 20.40
C GLN A 119 10.95 -4.65 19.42
N ILE A 120 9.88 -5.14 18.80
CA ILE A 120 9.07 -4.39 17.84
C ILE A 120 7.77 -3.99 18.54
N ASP A 121 7.42 -2.70 18.53
CA ASP A 121 6.14 -2.23 19.05
C ASP A 121 4.99 -2.76 18.20
N PHE A 122 4.20 -3.68 18.74
CA PHE A 122 3.13 -4.33 18.00
C PHE A 122 1.96 -3.39 17.71
N VAL A 123 1.67 -2.41 18.59
CA VAL A 123 0.63 -1.40 18.32
C VAL A 123 1.06 -0.51 17.16
N GLY A 124 2.33 -0.11 17.15
CA GLY A 124 2.93 0.64 16.04
C GLY A 124 2.84 -0.10 14.70
N VAL A 125 3.16 -1.39 14.68
CA VAL A 125 3.02 -2.24 13.49
C VAL A 125 1.56 -2.32 13.03
N ILE A 126 0.60 -2.59 13.92
CA ILE A 126 -0.82 -2.63 13.54
C ILE A 126 -1.29 -1.29 12.99
N ALA A 127 -0.90 -0.18 13.62
CA ALA A 127 -1.26 1.15 13.16
C ALA A 127 -0.69 1.45 11.75
N HIS A 128 0.57 1.06 11.50
CA HIS A 128 1.20 1.16 10.19
C HIS A 128 0.41 0.38 9.12
N GLU A 129 0.13 -0.90 9.37
CA GLU A 129 -0.60 -1.73 8.43
C GLU A 129 -2.04 -1.21 8.21
N PHE A 130 -2.72 -0.76 9.27
CA PHE A 130 -4.05 -0.16 9.12
C PHE A 130 -4.02 1.10 8.25
N CYS A 131 -2.95 1.89 8.25
CA CYS A 131 -2.79 2.99 7.30
C CYS A 131 -2.79 2.50 5.84
N HIS A 132 -2.11 1.39 5.52
CA HIS A 132 -2.24 0.78 4.20
C HIS A 132 -3.68 0.38 3.89
N GLY A 133 -4.38 -0.24 4.85
CA GLY A 133 -5.82 -0.55 4.73
C GLY A 133 -6.73 0.66 4.52
N LEU A 134 -6.37 1.82 5.09
CA LEU A 134 -7.08 3.09 4.88
C LEU A 134 -6.79 3.71 3.50
N GLY A 135 -5.78 3.22 2.78
CA GLY A 135 -5.40 3.72 1.47
C GLY A 135 -4.09 4.48 1.40
N PHE A 136 -3.32 4.57 2.50
CA PHE A 136 -1.99 5.17 2.48
C PHE A 136 -0.97 4.17 1.94
N PHE A 137 -1.04 3.88 0.65
CA PHE A 137 -0.07 3.03 -0.04
C PHE A 137 0.01 3.39 -1.53
N SER A 138 1.20 3.21 -2.09
CA SER A 138 1.45 3.44 -3.51
C SER A 138 1.24 2.17 -4.32
N SER A 139 0.83 2.31 -5.58
CA SER A 139 0.85 1.19 -6.54
C SER A 139 2.24 0.95 -7.15
N TRP A 140 3.21 1.81 -6.86
CA TRP A 140 4.55 1.72 -7.42
C TRP A 140 5.37 0.65 -6.74
N GLU A 141 5.90 -0.28 -7.53
CA GLU A 141 6.65 -1.44 -7.05
C GLU A 141 7.81 -1.79 -7.99
N PRO A 142 8.81 -2.56 -7.51
CA PRO A 142 9.84 -3.12 -8.36
C PRO A 142 9.22 -3.95 -9.50
N SER A 143 9.62 -3.65 -10.73
CA SER A 143 9.00 -4.22 -11.94
C SER A 143 9.46 -5.63 -12.31
N GLY A 144 10.48 -6.15 -11.62
CA GLY A 144 11.21 -7.36 -12.03
C GLY A 144 12.24 -7.13 -13.14
N VAL A 145 12.28 -5.93 -13.74
CA VAL A 145 13.40 -5.43 -14.54
C VAL A 145 14.43 -4.81 -13.60
N ASP A 146 15.71 -5.08 -13.89
CA ASP A 146 16.83 -4.59 -13.08
C ASP A 146 16.78 -3.06 -12.95
N ASN A 147 16.74 -2.62 -11.69
CA ASN A 147 16.74 -1.21 -11.30
C ASN A 147 15.57 -0.36 -11.83
N VAL A 148 14.41 -0.96 -12.13
CA VAL A 148 13.21 -0.22 -12.57
C VAL A 148 12.02 -0.45 -11.62
N VAL A 149 11.39 0.65 -11.20
CA VAL A 149 10.05 0.63 -10.60
C VAL A 149 9.00 1.04 -11.62
N THR A 150 7.78 0.55 -11.44
CA THR A 150 6.65 0.84 -12.31
C THR A 150 5.41 1.02 -11.45
N PRO A 151 4.41 1.82 -11.87
CA PRO A 151 3.07 1.67 -11.32
C PRO A 151 2.57 0.24 -11.58
N ALA A 152 1.57 -0.21 -10.84
CA ALA A 152 1.01 -1.54 -11.04
C ALA A 152 0.51 -1.73 -12.48
N ILE A 153 1.14 -2.66 -13.21
CA ILE A 153 0.71 -3.08 -14.55
C ILE A 153 -0.05 -4.39 -14.38
N ILE A 154 -1.34 -4.37 -14.73
CA ILE A 154 -2.21 -5.54 -14.66
C ILE A 154 -2.59 -6.02 -16.05
N ILE A 155 -2.88 -7.31 -16.14
CA ILE A 155 -3.50 -7.93 -17.31
C ILE A 155 -5.00 -8.02 -17.01
N ASP A 156 -5.83 -7.35 -17.81
CA ASP A 156 -7.27 -7.42 -17.65
C ASP A 156 -7.85 -8.75 -18.16
N SER A 157 -9.14 -8.98 -17.92
CA SER A 157 -9.84 -10.22 -18.33
C SER A 157 -9.88 -10.43 -19.86
N THR A 158 -9.53 -9.40 -20.65
CA THR A 158 -9.41 -9.46 -22.11
C THR A 158 -7.96 -9.63 -22.58
N ASN A 159 -7.05 -9.96 -21.66
CA ASN A 159 -5.61 -10.08 -21.86
C ASN A 159 -4.91 -8.76 -22.22
N LYS A 160 -5.58 -7.60 -22.05
CA LYS A 160 -4.98 -6.30 -22.35
C LYS A 160 -4.20 -5.78 -21.15
N LEU A 161 -3.08 -5.13 -21.44
CA LEU A 161 -2.26 -4.47 -20.43
C LEU A 161 -2.94 -3.17 -19.96
N ARG A 162 -2.89 -2.90 -18.66
CA ARG A 162 -3.44 -1.70 -18.02
C ARG A 162 -2.54 -1.22 -16.90
N VAL A 163 -2.43 0.09 -16.76
CA VAL A 163 -1.84 0.69 -15.56
C VAL A 163 -2.95 0.95 -14.54
N ARG A 164 -2.65 0.73 -13.27
CA ARG A 164 -3.50 1.09 -12.15
C ARG A 164 -2.69 1.82 -11.09
N GLU A 165 -2.95 3.11 -10.94
CA GLU A 165 -2.48 3.86 -9.78
C GLU A 165 -3.54 3.90 -8.67
N THR A 166 -3.09 4.01 -7.41
CA THR A 166 -3.98 4.25 -6.29
C THR A 166 -4.35 5.72 -6.24
N ILE A 167 -5.45 6.05 -5.54
CA ILE A 167 -5.78 7.45 -5.30
C ILE A 167 -4.73 8.19 -4.46
N PHE A 168 -3.88 7.47 -3.72
CA PHE A 168 -2.80 8.06 -2.94
C PHE A 168 -1.65 8.55 -3.83
N ASP A 169 -1.38 7.85 -4.93
CA ASP A 169 -0.31 8.18 -5.89
C ASP A 169 -0.44 9.60 -6.47
N GLN A 170 -1.66 10.15 -6.55
CA GLN A 170 -1.89 11.52 -7.03
C GLN A 170 -1.21 12.61 -6.18
N PHE A 171 -0.91 12.27 -4.92
CA PHE A 171 -0.29 13.18 -3.95
C PHE A 171 1.21 12.92 -3.81
N LEU A 172 1.76 11.97 -4.56
CA LEU A 172 3.18 11.65 -4.48
C LEU A 172 3.96 12.40 -5.56
N ILE A 173 5.11 12.91 -5.16
CA ILE A 173 6.05 13.55 -6.07
C ILE A 173 7.43 12.93 -5.94
N ARG A 174 8.20 12.94 -7.03
CA ARG A 174 9.65 12.76 -6.96
C ARG A 174 10.27 14.06 -6.46
N THR A 175 10.95 14.02 -5.32
CA THR A 175 11.49 15.23 -4.68
C THR A 175 12.62 15.88 -5.48
N ALA A 176 13.37 15.09 -6.25
CA ALA A 176 14.51 15.56 -7.04
C ALA A 176 14.13 16.60 -8.10
N ASP A 177 12.93 16.50 -8.68
CA ASP A 177 12.46 17.41 -9.74
C ASP A 177 11.00 17.88 -9.57
N GLY A 178 10.35 17.52 -8.46
CA GLY A 178 8.99 17.91 -8.13
C GLY A 178 7.91 17.29 -9.01
N LYS A 179 8.26 16.36 -9.92
CA LYS A 179 7.28 15.73 -10.82
C LYS A 179 6.35 14.80 -10.05
N LYS A 180 5.08 14.79 -10.45
CA LYS A 180 4.10 13.90 -9.83
C LYS A 180 4.34 12.48 -10.27
N LEU A 181 4.14 11.53 -9.37
CA LEU A 181 4.19 10.11 -9.73
C LEU A 181 3.15 9.77 -10.81
N SER A 182 1.98 10.40 -10.77
CA SER A 182 0.96 10.25 -11.82
C SER A 182 1.42 10.68 -13.23
N ASP A 183 2.39 11.59 -13.35
CA ASP A 183 2.93 11.98 -14.67
C ASP A 183 3.69 10.79 -15.29
N PHE A 184 4.47 10.08 -14.47
CA PHE A 184 5.16 8.86 -14.91
C PHE A 184 4.16 7.71 -15.13
N THR A 185 3.11 7.60 -14.32
CA THR A 185 2.02 6.64 -14.53
C THR A 185 1.38 6.83 -15.90
N ALA A 186 1.10 8.07 -16.30
CA ALA A 186 0.53 8.38 -17.61
C ALA A 186 1.48 8.00 -18.77
N ALA A 187 2.80 8.11 -18.57
CA ALA A 187 3.79 7.67 -19.56
C ALA A 187 3.72 6.14 -19.78
N PHE A 188 3.63 5.35 -18.71
CA PHE A 188 3.41 3.91 -18.79
C PHE A 188 2.06 3.56 -19.44
N GLU A 189 0.98 4.25 -19.06
CA GLU A 189 -0.35 4.01 -19.63
C GLU A 189 -0.33 4.23 -21.15
N LYS A 190 0.31 5.30 -21.62
CA LYS A 190 0.49 5.57 -23.04
C LYS A 190 1.33 4.50 -23.75
N ALA A 191 2.38 4.00 -23.11
CA ALA A 191 3.27 2.99 -23.71
C ALA A 191 2.57 1.64 -23.92
N ILE A 192 1.63 1.28 -23.04
CA ILE A 192 0.90 0.01 -23.09
C ILE A 192 -0.52 0.12 -23.68
N ASP A 193 -0.97 1.32 -24.08
CA ASP A 193 -2.32 1.50 -24.59
C ASP A 193 -2.58 0.60 -25.81
N GLY A 194 -3.74 -0.05 -25.81
CA GLY A 194 -4.12 -1.05 -26.81
C GLY A 194 -3.29 -2.35 -26.81
N GLN A 195 -2.21 -2.44 -26.04
CA GLN A 195 -1.35 -3.62 -26.02
C GLN A 195 -1.97 -4.80 -25.28
N THR A 196 -1.64 -6.00 -25.74
CA THR A 196 -2.07 -7.28 -25.17
C THR A 196 -0.85 -7.98 -24.60
N PHE A 197 -1.00 -8.62 -23.45
CA PHE A 197 0.08 -9.40 -22.87
C PHE A 197 0.42 -10.59 -23.76
N THR A 198 1.71 -10.76 -24.06
CA THR A 198 2.23 -11.86 -24.89
C THR A 198 3.26 -12.67 -24.13
N THR A 199 4.33 -12.03 -23.65
CA THR A 199 5.41 -12.65 -22.90
C THR A 199 5.99 -11.68 -21.88
N ASN A 200 6.62 -12.21 -20.84
CA ASN A 200 7.35 -11.40 -19.85
C ASN A 200 8.49 -10.60 -20.50
N ALA A 201 9.17 -11.16 -21.51
CA ALA A 201 10.25 -10.46 -22.21
C ALA A 201 9.73 -9.23 -22.99
N ALA A 202 8.60 -9.36 -23.69
CA ALA A 202 7.99 -8.22 -24.38
C ALA A 202 7.54 -7.13 -23.40
N LEU A 203 6.95 -7.51 -22.27
CA LEU A 203 6.57 -6.57 -21.22
C LEU A 203 7.80 -5.88 -20.61
N ALA A 204 8.86 -6.63 -20.30
CA ALA A 204 10.11 -6.11 -19.79
C ALA A 204 10.73 -5.07 -20.74
N SER A 205 10.75 -5.33 -22.05
CA SER A 205 11.26 -4.35 -23.02
C SER A 205 10.44 -3.05 -23.06
N ILE A 206 9.11 -3.13 -22.90
CA ILE A 206 8.27 -1.92 -22.80
C ILE A 206 8.60 -1.15 -21.52
N ILE A 207 8.77 -1.86 -20.40
CA ILE A 207 9.11 -1.27 -19.10
C ILE A 207 10.47 -0.59 -19.14
N GLU A 208 11.50 -1.27 -19.65
CA GLU A 208 12.86 -0.74 -19.81
C GLU A 208 12.88 0.53 -20.65
N GLN A 209 12.23 0.48 -21.82
CA GLN A 209 12.18 1.63 -22.73
C GLN A 209 11.46 2.81 -22.09
N THR A 210 10.28 2.58 -21.49
CA THR A 210 9.49 3.64 -20.86
C THR A 210 10.23 4.26 -19.67
N ALA A 211 10.86 3.43 -18.83
CA ALA A 211 11.64 3.89 -17.70
C ALA A 211 12.86 4.71 -18.14
N SER A 212 13.57 4.26 -19.18
CA SER A 212 14.69 5.00 -19.78
C SER A 212 14.27 6.37 -20.32
N ASP A 213 13.20 6.42 -21.12
CA ASP A 213 12.69 7.66 -21.73
C ASP A 213 12.24 8.69 -20.68
N ASN A 214 11.82 8.23 -19.50
CA ASN A 214 11.33 9.06 -18.41
C ASN A 214 12.32 9.22 -17.24
N GLN A 215 13.53 8.66 -17.36
CA GLN A 215 14.58 8.70 -16.32
C GLN A 215 14.06 8.17 -14.98
N ILE A 216 13.51 6.96 -14.97
CA ILE A 216 12.97 6.27 -13.80
C ILE A 216 13.95 5.18 -13.37
N THR A 217 14.55 5.33 -12.18
CA THR A 217 15.49 4.33 -11.61
C THR A 217 15.12 3.97 -10.17
N THR A 218 15.20 2.69 -9.78
CA THR A 218 14.85 2.23 -8.42
C THR A 218 15.73 2.88 -7.35
N THR A 219 17.04 2.95 -7.59
CA THR A 219 18.06 3.22 -6.57
C THR A 219 18.20 4.69 -6.21
N THR A 220 17.78 5.61 -7.07
CA THR A 220 17.94 7.06 -6.85
C THR A 220 16.61 7.78 -6.68
N ASP A 221 15.53 7.29 -7.31
CA ASP A 221 14.29 8.03 -7.43
C ASP A 221 13.16 7.55 -6.50
N PHE A 222 13.25 6.34 -5.93
CA PHE A 222 12.13 5.73 -5.20
C PHE A 222 12.46 5.05 -3.87
N ILE A 223 13.64 4.43 -3.73
CA ILE A 223 13.96 3.63 -2.52
C ILE A 223 14.93 4.31 -1.55
N THR A 224 15.47 5.47 -1.92
CA THR A 224 16.33 6.28 -1.05
C THR A 224 15.50 7.20 -0.16
N ALA A 225 16.04 7.51 1.02
CA ALA A 225 15.40 8.46 1.93
C ALA A 225 15.14 9.79 1.21
N ASN A 226 13.93 10.32 1.37
CA ASN A 226 13.46 11.55 0.75
C ASN A 226 13.39 11.53 -0.78
N ALA A 227 13.39 10.38 -1.45
CA ALA A 227 13.25 10.33 -2.91
C ALA A 227 11.82 10.61 -3.40
N VAL A 228 10.83 10.20 -2.60
CA VAL A 228 9.40 10.44 -2.82
C VAL A 228 8.84 11.25 -1.65
N GLY A 229 8.14 12.34 -1.97
CA GLY A 229 7.48 13.23 -1.01
C GLY A 229 5.95 13.16 -1.13
N PHE A 230 5.25 13.54 -0.07
CA PHE A 230 3.79 13.63 -0.06
C PHE A 230 3.38 15.10 -0.18
N LEU A 231 2.91 15.51 -1.35
CA LEU A 231 2.44 16.86 -1.60
C LEU A 231 0.92 16.96 -1.35
N PRO A 232 0.47 17.63 -0.26
CA PRO A 232 -0.94 17.68 0.09
C PRO A 232 -1.78 18.43 -0.95
N LYS A 233 -3.08 18.13 -1.01
CA LYS A 233 -4.03 18.83 -1.89
C LYS A 233 -3.93 20.35 -1.70
N GLY A 234 -3.76 21.07 -2.80
CA GLY A 234 -3.66 22.54 -2.81
C GLY A 234 -2.24 23.08 -2.59
N LYS A 235 -1.25 22.21 -2.38
CA LYS A 235 0.17 22.58 -2.38
C LYS A 235 0.79 22.33 -3.75
N THR A 236 1.83 23.11 -4.06
CA THR A 236 2.54 23.08 -5.34
C THR A 236 4.05 23.13 -5.19
N ASP A 237 4.56 23.42 -3.98
CA ASP A 237 5.97 23.54 -3.70
C ASP A 237 6.54 22.21 -3.21
N THR A 238 7.70 21.80 -3.68
CA THR A 238 8.41 20.62 -3.18
C THR A 238 8.82 20.77 -1.71
N GLU A 239 8.98 22.00 -1.22
CA GLU A 239 9.23 22.27 0.21
C GLU A 239 8.02 21.95 1.11
N ASP A 240 6.82 21.84 0.54
CA ASP A 240 5.60 21.43 1.24
C ASP A 240 5.45 19.89 1.35
N ALA A 241 6.37 19.11 0.78
CA ALA A 241 6.26 17.66 0.59
C ALA A 241 7.08 16.80 1.57
#